data_AF-F3YVJ8-F1
#
_entry.id   AF-F3YVJ8-F1
#
_cell.length_a   1.000
_cell.length_b   1.000
_cell.length_c   1.000
_cell.angle_alpha   90.00
_cell.angle_beta   90.00
_cell.angle_gamma   90.00
#
_symmetry.space_group_name_H-M   'P 1'
#
loop_
_entity.id
_entity.type
_entity.pdbx_description
1 polymer ?
#
loop_
_entity_poly.entity_id
_entity_poly.type
_entity_poly.pdbx_seq_one_letter_code
_entity_poly.pdbx_strand_id
1 'polypeptide(L)'
;MSKDSVMHTPGASQAACPDEQDLAAYLDGRLPPEERDRFKAHLDQCAACREAVAELGALLGVDLPDAPDEVKGRAKRLRNS
;
A
#
# COMPACT_ATOMS: atom_id res chain seq x y z
N MET A 1 22.27 -23.11 9.38
CA MET A 1 20.94 -22.66 8.95
C MET A 1 20.75 -21.26 9.51
N SER A 2 21.14 -20.25 8.74
CA SER A 2 21.16 -18.84 9.19
C SER A 2 20.37 -18.01 8.20
N LYS A 3 19.11 -17.68 8.52
CA LYS A 3 18.26 -16.79 7.74
C LYS A 3 17.31 -16.03 8.67
N ASP A 4 17.84 -15.36 9.69
CA ASP A 4 16.99 -14.64 10.66
C ASP A 4 17.43 -13.18 10.88
N SER A 5 18.37 -12.67 10.07
CA SER A 5 18.68 -11.24 10.02
C SER A 5 17.85 -10.56 8.92
N VAL A 6 16.55 -10.37 9.17
CA VAL A 6 15.80 -9.27 8.53
C VAL A 6 15.38 -8.33 9.64
N MET A 7 16.34 -7.51 10.04
CA MET A 7 16.16 -6.37 10.93
C MET A 7 15.35 -5.29 10.20
N HIS A 8 14.03 -5.39 10.22
CA HIS A 8 13.17 -4.26 9.94
C HIS A 8 13.19 -3.38 11.18
N THR A 9 13.85 -2.24 11.03
CA THR A 9 13.93 -1.23 12.08
C THR A 9 12.56 -0.57 12.15
N PRO A 10 11.83 -0.64 13.28
CA PRO A 10 10.55 0.03 13.42
C PRO A 10 10.81 1.53 13.42
N GLY A 11 10.68 2.14 12.24
CA GLY A 11 10.87 3.57 12.00
C GLY A 11 9.67 4.37 12.47
N ALA A 12 9.33 4.30 13.77
CA ALA A 12 8.38 5.22 14.37
C ALA A 12 9.02 6.61 14.50
N SER A 13 8.83 7.46 13.50
CA SER A 13 9.05 8.91 13.57
C SER A 13 8.08 9.60 12.60
N GLN A 14 7.26 10.52 13.12
CA GLN A 14 6.00 11.05 12.58
C GLN A 14 6.01 11.76 11.21
N ALA A 15 7.03 11.56 10.37
CA ALA A 15 7.13 12.12 9.01
C ALA A 15 7.68 11.12 7.97
N ALA A 16 7.99 9.89 8.37
CA ALA A 16 8.51 8.85 7.49
C ALA A 16 7.37 7.89 7.08
N CYS A 17 7.37 7.52 5.81
CA CYS A 17 6.45 6.53 5.25
C CYS A 17 6.51 5.20 6.04
N PRO A 18 5.39 4.43 6.08
CA PRO A 18 5.39 3.06 6.57
C PRO A 18 6.46 2.22 5.86
N ASP A 19 6.96 1.20 6.56
CA ASP A 19 7.95 0.31 5.97
C ASP A 19 7.32 -0.70 4.99
N GLU A 20 8.18 -1.49 4.35
CA GLU A 20 7.75 -2.50 3.37
C GLU A 20 6.90 -3.61 3.99
N GLN A 21 7.08 -3.90 5.29
CA GLN A 21 6.29 -4.94 5.97
C GLN A 21 4.87 -4.46 6.22
N ASP A 22 4.70 -3.22 6.69
CA ASP A 22 3.40 -2.60 6.88
C ASP A 22 2.64 -2.49 5.56
N LEU A 23 3.36 -2.16 4.48
CA LEU A 23 2.82 -2.09 3.13
C LEU A 23 2.32 -3.46 2.63
N ALA A 24 3.12 -4.51 2.80
CA ALA A 24 2.71 -5.88 2.48
C ALA A 24 1.54 -6.35 3.37
N ALA A 25 1.57 -6.05 4.67
CA ALA A 25 0.51 -6.39 5.59
C ALA A 25 -0.80 -5.64 5.28
N TYR A 26 -0.73 -4.41 4.79
CA TYR A 26 -1.87 -3.64 4.30
C TYR A 26 -2.50 -4.30 3.07
N LEU A 27 -1.68 -4.66 2.07
CA LEU A 27 -2.11 -5.32 0.84
C LEU A 27 -2.72 -6.71 1.12
N ASP A 28 -2.13 -7.47 2.04
CA ASP A 28 -2.62 -8.79 2.45
C ASP A 28 -3.85 -8.71 3.38
N GLY A 29 -4.28 -7.52 3.79
CA GLY A 29 -5.38 -7.33 4.74
C GLY A 29 -5.09 -7.82 6.17
N ARG A 30 -3.81 -7.97 6.52
CA ARG A 30 -3.32 -8.50 7.81
C ARG A 30 -3.05 -7.44 8.86
N LEU A 31 -3.06 -6.15 8.50
CA LEU A 31 -2.96 -5.09 9.49
C LEU A 31 -4.17 -5.09 10.44
N PRO A 32 -3.97 -4.92 11.76
CA PRO A 32 -5.03 -4.63 12.72
C PRO A 32 -5.90 -3.44 12.29
N PRO A 33 -7.19 -3.39 12.66
CA PRO A 33 -8.10 -2.30 12.26
C PRO A 33 -7.54 -0.90 12.53
N GLU A 34 -6.97 -0.67 13.72
CA GLU A 34 -6.38 0.61 14.10
C GLU A 34 -5.16 1.00 13.27
N GLU A 35 -4.34 0.02 12.87
CA GLU A 35 -3.18 0.23 12.00
C GLU A 35 -3.60 0.48 10.56
N ARG A 36 -4.63 -0.22 10.08
CA ARG A 36 -5.20 0.02 8.75
C ARG A 36 -5.72 1.43 8.60
N ASP A 37 -6.41 1.95 9.61
CA ASP A 37 -6.96 3.30 9.54
C ASP A 37 -5.87 4.38 9.62
N ARG A 38 -4.81 4.16 10.42
CA ARG A 38 -3.60 5.00 10.38
C ARG A 38 -2.93 4.96 9.02
N PHE A 39 -2.81 3.77 8.41
CA PHE A 39 -2.21 3.59 7.09
C PHE A 39 -3.02 4.32 6.00
N LYS A 40 -4.36 4.22 6.03
CA LYS A 40 -5.24 4.98 5.12
C LYS A 40 -5.07 6.49 5.28
N ALA A 41 -5.06 6.99 6.51
CA ALA A 41 -4.86 8.42 6.78
C ALA A 41 -3.49 8.92 6.28
N HIS A 42 -2.47 8.06 6.30
CA HIS A 42 -1.17 8.34 5.68
C HIS A 42 -1.26 8.34 4.15
N LEU A 43 -1.93 7.35 3.55
CA LEU A 43 -2.15 7.29 2.09
C LEU A 43 -2.89 8.52 1.57
N ASP A 44 -3.76 9.16 2.36
CA ASP A 44 -4.42 10.41 1.95
C ASP A 44 -3.42 11.58 1.80
N GLN A 45 -2.33 11.56 2.56
CA GLN A 45 -1.35 12.65 2.65
C GLN A 45 -0.04 12.37 1.91
N CYS A 46 0.26 11.11 1.59
CA CYS A 46 1.55 10.70 1.02
C CYS A 46 1.39 10.11 -0.39
N ALA A 47 1.80 10.86 -1.42
CA ALA A 47 1.77 10.41 -2.81
C ALA A 47 2.69 9.20 -3.08
N ALA A 48 3.88 9.18 -2.46
CA ALA A 48 4.85 8.09 -2.64
C ALA A 48 4.30 6.75 -2.13
N CYS A 49 3.60 6.74 -0.99
CA CYS A 49 2.97 5.52 -0.49
C CYS A 49 1.79 5.07 -1.35
N ARG A 50 1.01 6.00 -1.93
CA ARG A 50 -0.04 5.64 -2.89
C ARG A 50 0.54 4.96 -4.13
N GLU A 51 1.64 5.48 -4.65
CA GLU A 51 2.35 4.90 -5.79
C GLU A 51 2.89 3.51 -5.47
N ALA A 52 3.57 3.36 -4.32
CA ALA A 52 4.10 2.07 -3.88
C ALA A 52 3.00 1.01 -3.67
N VAL A 53 1.86 1.38 -3.05
CA VAL A 53 0.68 0.51 -2.91
C VAL A 53 0.14 0.10 -4.28
N ALA A 54 0.02 1.04 -5.22
CA ALA A 54 -0.52 0.76 -6.55
C ALA A 54 0.41 -0.13 -7.38
N GLU A 55 1.72 0.11 -7.33
CA GLU A 55 2.74 -0.66 -8.03
C GLU A 55 2.81 -2.10 -7.50
N LEU A 56 2.98 -2.26 -6.19
CA LEU A 56 3.02 -3.58 -5.57
C LEU A 56 1.69 -4.32 -5.73
N GLY A 57 0.57 -3.60 -5.62
CA GLY A 57 -0.75 -4.17 -5.82
C GLY A 57 -0.94 -4.73 -7.23
N ALA A 58 -0.47 -4.01 -8.25
CA ALA A 58 -0.51 -4.46 -9.63
C ALA A 58 0.37 -5.70 -9.89
N LEU A 59 1.55 -5.77 -9.26
CA LEU A 59 2.45 -6.91 -9.39
C LEU A 59 1.92 -8.18 -8.69
N LEU A 60 1.30 -8.01 -7.53
CA LEU A 60 0.76 -9.12 -6.74
C LEU A 60 -0.62 -9.59 -7.21
N GLY A 61 -1.27 -8.82 -8.10
CA GLY A 61 -2.64 -9.12 -8.56
C GLY A 61 -3.68 -9.01 -7.44
N VAL A 62 -3.37 -8.26 -6.37
CA VAL A 62 -4.34 -7.94 -5.33
C VAL A 62 -5.30 -6.89 -5.87
N ASP A 63 -6.58 -7.25 -5.95
CA ASP A 63 -7.64 -6.27 -6.16
C ASP A 63 -7.71 -5.38 -4.91
N LEU A 64 -7.02 -4.24 -4.96
CA LEU A 64 -7.28 -3.12 -4.04
C LEU A 64 -8.78 -2.88 -4.05
N PRO A 65 -9.44 -2.75 -2.87
CA PRO A 65 -10.89 -2.75 -2.75
C PRO A 65 -11.49 -1.80 -3.78
N ASP A 66 -12.30 -2.40 -4.65
CA ASP A 66 -12.72 -1.87 -5.93
C ASP A 66 -13.07 -0.38 -5.87
N ALA A 67 -12.25 0.45 -6.52
CA ALA A 67 -12.81 1.62 -7.17
C ALA A 67 -13.88 1.10 -8.14
N PRO A 68 -15.12 1.65 -8.13
CA PRO A 68 -16.20 1.15 -8.97
C PRO A 68 -15.71 1.05 -10.42
N ASP A 69 -16.15 0.02 -11.14
CA ASP A 69 -15.70 -0.29 -12.51
C ASP A 69 -15.76 0.94 -13.45
N GLU A 70 -16.67 1.87 -13.16
CA GLU A 70 -16.79 3.17 -13.81
C GLU A 70 -15.49 4.00 -13.75
N VAL A 71 -14.81 4.00 -12.61
CA VAL A 71 -13.55 4.71 -12.36
C VAL A 71 -12.39 3.98 -13.05
N LYS A 72 -12.31 2.64 -12.94
CA LYS A 72 -11.32 1.81 -13.63
C LYS A 72 -11.42 1.99 -15.17
N GLY A 73 -12.64 1.98 -15.70
CA GLY A 73 -12.93 2.17 -17.13
C GLY A 73 -12.57 3.56 -17.64
N ARG A 74 -12.78 4.61 -16.83
CA ARG A 74 -12.38 5.98 -17.16
C ARG A 74 -10.87 6.13 -17.23
N ALA A 75 -10.12 5.58 -16.27
CA ALA A 75 -8.66 5.62 -16.25
C ALA A 75 -8.06 4.91 -17.49
N LYS A 76 -8.61 3.76 -17.87
CA LYS A 76 -8.16 2.99 -19.04
C LYS A 76 -8.33 3.75 -20.36
N ARG A 77 -9.39 4.56 -20.49
CA ARG A 77 -9.62 5.43 -21.67
C ARG A 77 -8.62 6.58 -21.75
N LEU A 78 -8.28 7.21 -20.62
CA LEU A 78 -7.30 8.30 -20.58
C LEU A 78 -5.88 7.84 -20.94
N ARG A 79 -5.50 6.61 -20.59
CA ARG A 79 -4.18 6.06 -20.94
C ARG A 79 -4.04 5.70 -22.43
N ASN A 80 -5.13 5.36 -23.10
CA ASN A 80 -5.16 4.93 -24.51
C ASN A 80 -5.58 6.06 -25.48
N SER A 81 -5.63 7.31 -25.00
CA SER A 81 -5.91 8.50 -25.81
C SER A 81 -4.61 9.26 -26.08
#